data_AF-A0A4P8QBL7-F1
#
_entry.id   AF-A0A4P8QBL7-F1
#
_cell.length_a   1.000
_cell.length_b   1.000
_cell.length_c   1.000
_cell.angle_alpha   90.00
_cell.angle_beta   90.00
_cell.angle_gamma   90.00
#
_symmetry.space_group_name_H-M   'P 1'
#
loop_
_entity.id
_entity.type
_entity.pdbx_description
1 polymer ?
#
loop_
_entity_poly.entity_id
_entity_poly.type
_entity_poly.pdbx_seq_one_letter_code
_entity_poly.pdbx_strand_id
1 'polypeptide(L)'
;MQAVILAGGKGTRLAPRLDGRPKPLVDVCGRPLLARQLEALEAHGVEEVLLLVSHKAEMIAAFVEERENLAHIQLIDDGEGRGTAGALLAVYRRLKERFLVVYGDTLFDIDIHHMVDHHLATGADVTLLLHPNDHPADSDLVEMDGRGWISRFHAYPHPEGSVLGNLVNGAFYVCERDAIESWQDMQAPCDLAKDLFPQMLAAGRRLKGYKSHEYIKDLGTPARLDKAERHLRGGVVSRASRRHLQKAVFLDRDGTLNALNGYITHPDSLELFRGAGATVKRLNDAEYRVIVATNQPVLARGECDDETLQRIHAKIETELGRAGAYLDDIRVCPHHPDGGFAGEVKELKCLCDCRKPAPGLLLQAARDMRIDLRRSWMVGDSSVDLACAREAGVSSVLVLTGEMGRDGRCSAAPDFVAADIGAAVSLILDQVPAAEAAASAWLSDLPAGVVLIFSGGSDQARRSVRALFRRIENVKTEGLSSNFEFGGGDRKQRLNVDVAYWAAMLS
;
A
#
# COMPACT_ATOMS: atom_id res chain seq x y z
N MET A 1 -22.51 -2.58 -16.23
CA MET A 1 -22.09 -1.34 -15.50
C MET A 1 -21.81 -0.21 -16.50
N GLN A 2 -21.91 1.08 -16.13
CA GLN A 2 -21.50 2.22 -16.99
C GLN A 2 -20.23 2.88 -16.45
N ALA A 3 -19.32 3.30 -17.34
CA ALA A 3 -18.16 4.10 -17.00
C ALA A 3 -18.10 5.40 -17.81
N VAL A 4 -17.55 6.45 -17.22
CA VAL A 4 -17.23 7.72 -17.86
C VAL A 4 -15.71 7.87 -17.88
N ILE A 5 -15.12 8.03 -19.06
CA ILE A 5 -13.69 8.28 -19.20
C ILE A 5 -13.47 9.75 -19.60
N LEU A 6 -12.73 10.49 -18.76
CA LEU A 6 -12.38 11.90 -18.99
C LEU A 6 -11.13 12.00 -19.86
N ALA A 7 -11.31 12.21 -21.17
CA ALA A 7 -10.27 12.13 -22.20
C ALA A 7 -9.91 13.47 -22.87
N GLY A 8 -10.36 14.61 -22.34
CA GLY A 8 -10.16 15.95 -22.93
C GLY A 8 -8.78 16.60 -22.75
N GLY A 9 -7.87 16.01 -21.98
CA GLY A 9 -6.60 16.65 -21.59
C GLY A 9 -5.59 16.83 -22.75
N LYS A 10 -5.02 18.05 -22.89
CA LYS A 10 -4.02 18.40 -23.92
C LYS A 10 -2.68 17.65 -23.80
N GLY A 11 -2.37 17.07 -22.64
CA GLY A 11 -1.15 16.27 -22.44
C GLY A 11 0.17 17.04 -22.57
N THR A 12 0.18 18.35 -22.32
CA THR A 12 1.33 19.24 -22.55
C THR A 12 2.63 18.77 -21.90
N ARG A 13 2.57 18.26 -20.66
CA ARG A 13 3.73 17.72 -19.93
C ARG A 13 4.27 16.40 -20.51
N LEU A 14 3.44 15.63 -21.23
CA LEU A 14 3.80 14.36 -21.85
C LEU A 14 4.10 14.52 -23.36
N ALA A 15 3.99 15.74 -23.92
CA ALA A 15 4.12 16.00 -25.35
C ALA A 15 5.31 15.31 -26.05
N PRO A 16 6.52 15.22 -25.46
CA PRO A 16 7.66 14.51 -26.07
C PRO A 16 7.45 13.01 -26.32
N ARG A 17 6.40 12.41 -25.75
CA ARG A 17 6.09 10.97 -25.82
C ARG A 17 4.77 10.68 -26.53
N LEU A 18 4.08 11.72 -26.98
CA LEU A 18 2.77 11.56 -27.62
C LEU A 18 2.86 11.34 -29.13
N ASP A 19 3.97 11.73 -29.77
CA ASP A 19 4.16 11.64 -31.23
C ASP A 19 2.95 12.17 -32.03
N GLY A 20 2.39 13.29 -31.56
CA GLY A 20 1.21 13.91 -32.17
C GLY A 20 -0.13 13.27 -31.81
N ARG A 21 -0.19 12.21 -31.00
CA ARG A 21 -1.44 11.58 -30.52
C ARG A 21 -2.02 12.32 -29.30
N PRO A 22 -3.34 12.24 -29.05
CA PRO A 22 -3.92 12.69 -27.78
C PRO A 22 -3.44 11.80 -26.62
N LYS A 23 -3.45 12.33 -25.40
CA LYS A 23 -2.92 11.65 -24.21
C LYS A 23 -3.51 10.25 -23.96
N PRO A 24 -4.83 10.00 -24.12
CA PRO A 24 -5.40 8.66 -23.99
C PRO A 24 -4.84 7.64 -25.01
N LEU A 25 -4.26 8.09 -26.12
CA LEU A 25 -3.65 7.24 -27.14
C LEU A 25 -2.12 7.16 -27.04
N VAL A 26 -1.54 7.60 -25.91
CA VAL A 26 -0.12 7.37 -25.63
C VAL A 26 0.19 5.87 -25.69
N ASP A 27 1.30 5.52 -26.33
CA ASP A 27 1.77 4.15 -26.37
C ASP A 27 2.32 3.74 -25.01
N VAL A 28 1.82 2.63 -24.49
CA VAL A 28 2.31 2.02 -23.26
C VAL A 28 2.69 0.58 -23.58
N CYS A 29 3.96 0.33 -23.86
CA CYS A 29 4.47 -0.98 -24.29
C CYS A 29 3.72 -1.57 -25.50
N GLY A 30 3.59 -0.80 -26.58
CA GLY A 30 3.02 -1.24 -27.87
C GLY A 30 1.49 -1.27 -27.90
N ARG A 31 0.81 -0.77 -26.86
CA ARG A 31 -0.65 -0.72 -26.77
C ARG A 31 -1.09 0.66 -26.29
N PRO A 32 -2.06 1.33 -26.95
CA PRO A 32 -2.59 2.60 -26.47
C PRO A 32 -3.17 2.50 -25.06
N LEU A 33 -2.97 3.52 -24.23
CA LEU A 33 -3.50 3.55 -22.87
C LEU A 33 -5.02 3.34 -22.84
N LEU A 34 -5.78 4.03 -23.68
CA LEU A 34 -7.24 3.92 -23.78
C LEU A 34 -7.68 2.49 -24.16
N ALA A 35 -6.89 1.75 -24.93
CA ALA A 35 -7.16 0.35 -25.23
C ALA A 35 -7.14 -0.48 -23.92
N ARG A 36 -6.07 -0.30 -23.14
CA ARG A 36 -5.88 -1.00 -21.85
C ARG A 36 -6.99 -0.66 -20.85
N GLN A 37 -7.37 0.61 -20.76
CA GLN A 37 -8.46 1.04 -19.89
C GLN A 37 -9.78 0.36 -20.26
N LEU A 38 -10.10 0.31 -21.55
CA LEU A 38 -11.34 -0.29 -22.03
C LEU A 38 -11.36 -1.81 -21.87
N GLU A 39 -10.25 -2.49 -22.18
CA GLU A 39 -10.09 -3.92 -21.90
C GLU A 39 -10.27 -4.24 -20.42
N ALA A 40 -9.69 -3.42 -19.53
CA ALA A 40 -9.83 -3.59 -18.09
C ALA A 40 -11.29 -3.37 -17.63
N LEU A 41 -11.99 -2.37 -18.17
CA LEU A 41 -13.40 -2.12 -17.86
C LEU A 41 -14.30 -3.25 -18.38
N GLU A 42 -14.09 -3.72 -19.61
CA GLU A 42 -14.82 -4.84 -20.22
C GLU A 42 -14.64 -6.13 -19.42
N ALA A 43 -13.42 -6.42 -18.98
CA ALA A 43 -13.12 -7.58 -18.13
C ALA A 43 -13.87 -7.58 -16.78
N HIS A 44 -14.37 -6.41 -16.35
CA HIS A 44 -15.19 -6.24 -15.14
C HIS A 44 -16.68 -5.98 -15.46
N GLY A 45 -17.15 -6.36 -16.65
CA GLY A 45 -18.57 -6.27 -17.01
C GLY A 45 -19.10 -4.85 -17.20
N VAL A 46 -18.24 -3.91 -17.56
CA VAL A 46 -18.67 -2.59 -18.06
C VAL A 46 -19.16 -2.76 -19.50
N GLU A 47 -20.43 -2.44 -19.70
CA GLU A 47 -21.15 -2.65 -20.98
C GLU A 47 -21.31 -1.35 -21.75
N GLU A 48 -21.16 -0.21 -21.08
CA GLU A 48 -21.37 1.11 -21.66
C GLU A 48 -20.31 2.08 -21.17
N VAL A 49 -19.68 2.79 -22.12
CA VAL A 49 -18.65 3.78 -21.81
C VAL A 49 -18.99 5.11 -22.48
N LEU A 50 -19.09 6.17 -21.68
CA LEU A 50 -19.13 7.56 -22.15
C LEU A 50 -17.70 8.10 -22.19
N LEU A 51 -17.18 8.33 -23.39
CA LEU A 51 -15.82 8.84 -23.60
C LEU A 51 -15.91 10.35 -23.88
N LEU A 52 -15.54 11.16 -22.88
CA LEU A 52 -15.64 12.62 -22.95
C LEU A 52 -14.35 13.17 -23.55
N VAL A 53 -14.42 13.66 -24.79
CA VAL A 53 -13.26 14.06 -25.60
C VAL A 53 -13.33 15.53 -25.96
N SER A 54 -12.17 16.16 -26.16
CA SER A 54 -12.09 17.50 -26.78
C SER A 54 -10.83 17.62 -27.62
N HIS A 55 -9.64 17.55 -27.00
CA HIS A 55 -8.38 17.64 -27.75
C HIS A 55 -8.16 16.43 -28.68
N LYS A 56 -8.09 16.69 -30.00
CA LYS A 56 -7.88 15.67 -31.06
C LYS A 56 -8.91 14.55 -31.01
N ALA A 57 -10.16 14.91 -30.79
CA ALA A 57 -11.29 13.99 -30.71
C ALA A 57 -11.40 13.08 -31.95
N GLU A 58 -11.05 13.58 -33.13
CA GLU A 58 -11.04 12.83 -34.39
C GLU A 58 -10.13 11.60 -34.36
N MET A 59 -8.96 11.69 -33.72
CA MET A 59 -8.05 10.55 -33.59
C MET A 59 -8.60 9.49 -32.62
N ILE A 60 -9.29 9.93 -31.56
CA ILE A 60 -9.94 9.03 -30.61
C ILE A 60 -11.14 8.35 -31.26
N ALA A 61 -11.92 9.08 -32.08
CA ALA A 61 -13.03 8.54 -32.85
C ALA A 61 -12.56 7.44 -33.81
N ALA A 62 -11.55 7.71 -34.64
CA ALA A 62 -10.98 6.71 -35.54
C ALA A 62 -10.50 5.46 -34.79
N PHE A 63 -9.80 5.65 -33.66
CA PHE A 63 -9.38 4.54 -32.81
C PHE A 63 -10.54 3.71 -32.23
N VAL A 64 -11.68 4.35 -31.91
CA VAL A 64 -12.87 3.63 -31.42
C VAL A 64 -13.57 2.90 -32.57
N GLU A 65 -13.66 3.49 -33.76
CA GLU A 65 -14.31 2.90 -34.94
C GLU A 65 -13.60 1.63 -35.43
N GLU A 66 -12.26 1.58 -35.35
CA GLU A 66 -11.47 0.43 -35.77
C GLU A 66 -11.53 -0.76 -34.81
N ARG A 67 -12.21 -0.64 -33.67
CA ARG A 67 -12.18 -1.65 -32.62
C ARG A 67 -13.35 -2.62 -32.67
N GLU A 68 -13.00 -3.90 -32.56
CA GLU A 68 -13.92 -5.02 -32.35
C GLU A 68 -14.21 -5.18 -30.85
N ASN A 69 -14.91 -4.23 -30.24
CA ASN A 69 -15.15 -4.20 -28.79
C ASN A 69 -16.54 -4.75 -28.39
N LEU A 70 -16.67 -5.21 -27.13
CA LEU A 70 -17.93 -5.69 -26.55
C LEU A 70 -18.73 -4.56 -25.87
N ALA A 71 -18.05 -3.56 -25.29
CA ALA A 71 -18.73 -2.43 -24.66
C ALA A 71 -19.27 -1.44 -25.71
N HIS A 72 -20.46 -0.91 -25.47
CA HIS A 72 -21.02 0.19 -26.24
C HIS A 72 -20.33 1.51 -25.86
N ILE A 73 -19.52 2.06 -26.77
CA ILE A 73 -18.78 3.30 -26.55
C ILE A 73 -19.52 4.45 -27.21
N GLN A 74 -19.86 5.47 -26.43
CA GLN A 74 -20.37 6.75 -26.93
C GLN A 74 -19.29 7.82 -26.77
N LEU A 75 -18.84 8.38 -27.89
CA LEU A 75 -17.98 9.56 -27.86
C LEU A 75 -18.84 10.81 -27.71
N ILE A 76 -18.43 11.68 -26.79
CA ILE A 76 -19.11 12.95 -26.52
C ILE A 76 -18.05 14.03 -26.53
N ASP A 77 -18.16 14.94 -27.50
CA ASP A 77 -17.36 16.16 -27.50
C ASP A 77 -17.85 17.06 -26.36
N ASP A 78 -17.02 17.24 -25.33
CA ASP A 78 -17.33 18.09 -24.19
C ASP A 78 -17.04 19.57 -24.46
N GLY A 79 -16.50 19.91 -25.64
CA GLY A 79 -16.03 21.24 -25.98
C GLY A 79 -14.74 21.61 -25.22
N GLU A 80 -14.04 22.64 -25.69
CA GLU A 80 -12.77 23.00 -25.05
C GLU A 80 -12.97 23.64 -23.67
N GLY A 81 -12.26 23.09 -22.66
CA GLY A 81 -11.97 23.81 -21.41
C GLY A 81 -13.06 23.77 -20.34
N ARG A 82 -13.82 22.67 -20.19
CA ARG A 82 -14.83 22.54 -19.13
C ARG A 82 -14.30 22.11 -17.76
N GLY A 83 -13.06 21.64 -17.68
CA GLY A 83 -12.54 20.98 -16.47
C GLY A 83 -13.18 19.61 -16.25
N THR A 84 -12.65 18.85 -15.28
CA THR A 84 -13.05 17.44 -15.08
C THR A 84 -14.48 17.28 -14.57
N ALA A 85 -14.94 18.16 -13.67
CA ALA A 85 -16.32 18.15 -13.18
C ALA A 85 -17.27 18.71 -14.23
N GLY A 86 -16.91 19.81 -14.90
CA GLY A 86 -17.76 20.42 -15.92
C GLY A 86 -18.05 19.50 -17.11
N ALA A 87 -17.08 18.67 -17.50
CA ALA A 87 -17.26 17.62 -18.50
C ALA A 87 -18.27 16.56 -18.04
N LEU A 88 -18.12 16.04 -16.82
CA LEU A 88 -19.04 15.04 -16.25
C LEU A 88 -20.47 15.58 -16.13
N LEU A 89 -20.63 16.80 -15.62
CA LEU A 89 -21.93 17.43 -15.41
C LEU A 89 -22.65 17.71 -16.73
N ALA A 90 -21.91 18.01 -17.80
CA ALA A 90 -22.48 18.23 -19.13
C ALA A 90 -23.22 16.98 -19.68
N VAL A 91 -22.86 15.79 -19.20
CA VAL A 91 -23.49 14.52 -19.61
C VAL A 91 -24.42 13.94 -18.55
N TYR A 92 -24.79 14.72 -17.51
CA TYR A 92 -25.62 14.25 -16.39
C TYR A 92 -26.83 13.41 -16.81
N ARG A 93 -27.57 13.86 -17.82
CA ARG A 93 -28.79 13.18 -18.32
C ARG A 93 -28.54 11.81 -18.95
N ARG A 94 -27.28 11.49 -19.30
CA ARG A 94 -26.85 10.21 -19.87
C ARG A 94 -26.26 9.26 -18.82
N LEU A 95 -26.03 9.75 -17.60
CA LEU A 95 -25.49 8.94 -16.52
C LEU A 95 -26.54 7.93 -16.06
N LYS A 96 -26.13 6.68 -15.85
CA LYS A 96 -26.93 5.69 -15.12
C LYS A 96 -26.98 6.04 -13.64
N GLU A 97 -27.87 5.39 -12.90
CA GLU A 97 -28.03 5.58 -11.46
C GLU A 97 -26.68 5.51 -10.72
N ARG A 98 -25.92 4.44 -10.98
CA ARG A 98 -24.53 4.29 -10.55
C ARG A 98 -23.59 4.16 -11.73
N PHE A 99 -22.48 4.86 -11.69
CA PHE A 99 -21.48 4.86 -12.75
C PHE A 99 -20.07 5.01 -12.19
N LEU A 100 -19.10 4.56 -12.98
CA LEU A 100 -17.68 4.80 -12.72
C LEU A 100 -17.22 6.10 -13.37
N VAL A 101 -16.24 6.76 -12.79
CA VAL A 101 -15.51 7.86 -13.43
C VAL A 101 -14.03 7.55 -13.39
N VAL A 102 -13.37 7.64 -14.54
CA VAL A 102 -11.95 7.29 -14.72
C VAL A 102 -11.27 8.38 -15.53
N TYR A 103 -10.08 8.81 -15.11
CA TYR A 103 -9.30 9.77 -15.89
C TYR A 103 -8.61 9.05 -17.06
N GLY A 104 -8.68 9.63 -18.26
CA GLY A 104 -8.17 9.04 -19.50
C GLY A 104 -6.64 8.97 -19.58
N ASP A 105 -5.93 9.41 -18.55
CA ASP A 105 -4.48 9.36 -18.42
C ASP A 105 -3.97 8.37 -17.37
N THR A 106 -4.87 7.59 -16.78
CA THR A 106 -4.56 6.72 -15.65
C THR A 106 -4.46 5.26 -16.09
N LEU A 107 -3.31 4.65 -15.88
CA LEU A 107 -3.12 3.20 -16.03
C LEU A 107 -3.56 2.51 -14.74
N PHE A 108 -4.41 1.49 -14.83
CA PHE A 108 -4.90 0.75 -13.67
C PHE A 108 -5.03 -0.76 -13.93
N ASP A 109 -4.86 -1.55 -12.86
CA ASP A 109 -5.23 -2.97 -12.72
C ASP A 109 -5.72 -3.16 -11.28
N ILE A 110 -7.02 -2.94 -11.09
CA ILE A 110 -7.71 -2.94 -9.80
C ILE A 110 -8.93 -3.86 -9.86
N ASP A 111 -9.35 -4.38 -8.72
CA ASP A 111 -10.62 -5.11 -8.58
C ASP A 111 -11.80 -4.12 -8.49
N ILE A 112 -12.40 -3.82 -9.65
CA ILE A 112 -13.51 -2.87 -9.76
C ILE A 112 -14.74 -3.37 -9.00
N HIS A 113 -15.01 -4.68 -9.01
CA HIS A 113 -16.17 -5.25 -8.30
C HIS A 113 -16.03 -5.07 -6.79
N HIS A 114 -14.85 -5.34 -6.23
CA HIS A 114 -14.59 -5.12 -4.82
C HIS A 114 -14.75 -3.65 -4.40
N MET A 115 -14.33 -2.70 -5.25
CA MET A 115 -14.55 -1.27 -5.00
C MET A 115 -16.04 -0.90 -5.03
N VAL A 116 -16.82 -1.46 -5.98
CA VAL A 116 -18.27 -1.23 -6.06
C VAL A 116 -19.01 -1.87 -4.89
N ASP A 117 -18.61 -3.06 -4.45
CA ASP A 117 -19.17 -3.72 -3.26
C ASP A 117 -18.91 -2.90 -1.99
N HIS A 118 -17.70 -2.32 -1.88
CA HIS A 118 -17.37 -1.39 -0.79
C HIS A 118 -18.25 -0.14 -0.81
N HIS A 119 -18.46 0.45 -1.99
CA HIS A 119 -19.34 1.61 -2.17
C HIS A 119 -20.78 1.29 -1.72
N LEU A 120 -21.31 0.16 -2.18
CA LEU A 120 -22.62 -0.35 -1.82
C LEU A 120 -22.78 -0.59 -0.31
N ALA A 121 -21.81 -1.26 0.31
CA ALA A 121 -21.83 -1.59 1.73
C ALA A 121 -21.81 -0.34 2.63
N THR A 122 -21.27 0.78 2.14
CA THR A 122 -21.15 2.02 2.91
C THR A 122 -22.30 3.00 2.68
N GLY A 123 -23.03 2.86 1.56
CA GLY A 123 -24.07 3.82 1.16
C GLY A 123 -23.50 5.22 0.95
N ALA A 124 -22.32 5.30 0.34
CA ALA A 124 -21.66 6.56 0.04
C ALA A 124 -22.26 7.23 -1.21
N ASP A 125 -22.32 8.56 -1.23
CA ASP A 125 -22.69 9.33 -2.42
C ASP A 125 -21.62 9.19 -3.52
N VAL A 126 -20.35 9.18 -3.11
CA VAL A 126 -19.18 8.93 -3.97
C VAL A 126 -18.15 8.12 -3.19
N THR A 127 -17.53 7.13 -3.84
CA THR A 127 -16.35 6.43 -3.33
C THR A 127 -15.14 6.73 -4.19
N LEU A 128 -14.07 7.22 -3.56
CA LEU A 128 -12.81 7.57 -4.23
C LEU A 128 -11.76 6.49 -3.98
N LEU A 129 -11.10 6.04 -5.04
CA LEU A 129 -9.90 5.22 -4.88
C LEU A 129 -8.75 6.10 -4.39
N LEU A 130 -8.20 5.76 -3.24
CA LEU A 130 -7.08 6.48 -2.62
C LEU A 130 -5.88 5.55 -2.42
N HIS A 131 -4.67 6.07 -2.57
CA HIS A 131 -3.46 5.29 -2.33
C HIS A 131 -2.29 6.18 -1.89
N PRO A 132 -1.33 5.68 -1.09
CA PRO A 132 -0.08 6.40 -0.88
C PRO A 132 0.82 6.31 -2.13
N ASN A 133 1.72 7.29 -2.32
CA ASN A 133 2.69 7.25 -3.41
C ASN A 133 4.06 7.85 -3.04
N ASP A 134 5.02 7.77 -3.96
CA ASP A 134 6.39 8.27 -3.77
C ASP A 134 6.57 9.76 -4.14
N HIS A 135 5.49 10.49 -4.39
CA HIS A 135 5.49 11.90 -4.77
C HIS A 135 4.23 12.64 -4.27
N PRO A 136 3.94 12.60 -2.95
CA PRO A 136 2.72 13.18 -2.41
C PRO A 136 2.67 14.71 -2.57
N ALA A 137 3.82 15.37 -2.64
CA ALA A 137 3.91 16.82 -2.80
C ALA A 137 3.38 17.33 -4.16
N ASP A 138 3.28 16.47 -5.18
CA ASP A 138 2.83 16.80 -6.54
C ASP A 138 1.44 16.22 -6.86
N SER A 139 0.66 15.90 -5.83
CA SER A 139 -0.61 15.18 -5.95
C SER A 139 -1.69 15.85 -5.11
N ASP A 140 -2.96 15.75 -5.53
CA ASP A 140 -4.08 16.12 -4.65
C ASP A 140 -4.19 15.08 -3.52
N LEU A 141 -4.19 15.55 -2.27
CA LEU A 141 -4.25 14.72 -1.07
C LEU A 141 -5.63 14.78 -0.41
N VAL A 142 -5.99 13.73 0.32
CA VAL A 142 -7.30 13.58 0.97
C VAL A 142 -7.12 13.17 2.42
N GLU A 143 -7.89 13.78 3.33
CA GLU A 143 -8.00 13.32 4.72
C GLU A 143 -9.26 12.50 4.92
N MET A 144 -9.18 11.49 5.79
CA MET A 144 -10.32 10.68 6.21
C MET A 144 -10.43 10.61 7.73
N ASP A 145 -11.64 10.43 8.23
CA ASP A 145 -11.86 10.05 9.62
C ASP A 145 -11.50 8.58 9.89
N GLY A 146 -11.54 8.16 11.17
CA GLY A 146 -11.25 6.78 11.58
C GLY A 146 -12.24 5.73 11.04
N ARG A 147 -13.34 6.15 10.41
CA ARG A 147 -14.30 5.28 9.74
C ARG A 147 -14.09 5.24 8.23
N GLY A 148 -13.15 6.02 7.67
CA GLY A 148 -12.87 6.12 6.24
C GLY A 148 -13.80 7.06 5.46
N TRP A 149 -14.50 7.97 6.14
CA TRP A 149 -15.22 9.05 5.47
C TRP A 149 -14.26 10.21 5.20
N ILE A 150 -14.34 10.77 3.99
CA ILE A 150 -13.51 11.90 3.60
C ILE A 150 -13.94 13.13 4.39
N SER A 151 -12.98 13.82 4.97
CA SER A 151 -13.18 15.02 5.78
C SER A 151 -12.60 16.27 5.10
N ARG A 152 -11.58 16.14 4.26
CA ARG A 152 -10.92 17.26 3.60
C ARG A 152 -10.21 16.86 2.31
N PHE A 153 -10.14 17.79 1.37
CA PHE A 153 -9.30 17.73 0.17
C PHE A 153 -8.22 18.80 0.25
N HIS A 154 -7.02 18.46 -0.22
CA HIS A 154 -5.86 19.34 -0.33
C HIS A 154 -5.40 19.33 -1.78
N ALA A 155 -5.75 20.39 -2.51
CA ALA A 155 -5.38 20.50 -3.91
C ALA A 155 -3.90 20.88 -4.06
N TYR A 156 -3.24 20.31 -5.06
CA TYR A 156 -1.91 20.76 -5.49
C TYR A 156 -2.01 22.10 -6.25
N PRO A 157 -1.10 23.08 -5.98
CA PRO A 157 0.03 23.01 -5.04
C PRO A 157 -0.35 23.24 -3.58
N HIS A 158 0.27 22.47 -2.68
CA HIS A 158 0.05 22.62 -1.23
C HIS A 158 0.73 23.89 -0.69
N PRO A 159 0.18 24.52 0.36
CA PRO A 159 0.87 25.59 1.08
C PRO A 159 2.26 25.16 1.57
N GLU A 160 3.22 26.08 1.55
CA GLU A 160 4.57 25.81 2.05
C GLU A 160 4.55 25.40 3.53
N GLY A 161 5.32 24.37 3.88
CA GLY A 161 5.38 23.86 5.25
C GLY A 161 4.21 22.96 5.68
N SER A 162 3.28 22.63 4.77
CA SER A 162 2.15 21.73 5.08
C SER A 162 2.62 20.37 5.59
N VAL A 163 1.97 19.88 6.65
CA VAL A 163 2.14 18.53 7.19
C VAL A 163 0.85 17.77 6.91
N LEU A 164 0.88 16.95 5.86
CA LEU A 164 -0.30 16.26 5.33
C LEU A 164 -0.04 14.76 5.25
N GLY A 165 -1.09 13.97 5.46
CA GLY A 165 -1.03 12.53 5.23
C GLY A 165 -0.79 12.20 3.76
N ASN A 166 -0.11 11.09 3.48
CA ASN A 166 0.16 10.61 2.13
C ASN A 166 -0.99 9.72 1.66
N LEU A 167 -2.12 10.36 1.35
CA LEU A 167 -3.27 9.67 0.80
C LEU A 167 -3.73 10.40 -0.47
N VAL A 168 -3.22 9.91 -1.59
CA VAL A 168 -3.39 10.53 -2.91
C VAL A 168 -4.71 10.12 -3.53
N ASN A 169 -5.38 11.07 -4.17
CA ASN A 169 -6.53 10.80 -5.01
C ASN A 169 -6.11 10.05 -6.29
N GLY A 170 -6.59 8.81 -6.46
CA GLY A 170 -6.27 7.94 -7.58
C GLY A 170 -7.07 8.22 -8.87
N ALA A 171 -7.93 9.24 -8.89
CA ALA A 171 -8.69 9.66 -10.07
C ALA A 171 -9.59 8.56 -10.67
N PHE A 172 -10.08 7.67 -9.78
CA PHE A 172 -11.02 6.59 -10.10
C PHE A 172 -12.13 6.60 -9.05
N TYR A 173 -13.37 6.73 -9.49
CA TYR A 173 -14.52 6.96 -8.60
C TYR A 173 -15.68 6.02 -8.93
N VAL A 174 -16.45 5.67 -7.90
CA VAL A 174 -17.82 5.15 -8.02
C VAL A 174 -18.76 6.25 -7.54
N CYS A 175 -19.73 6.62 -8.36
CA CYS A 175 -20.64 7.74 -8.10
C CYS A 175 -22.10 7.30 -8.20
N GLU A 176 -22.93 7.83 -7.31
CA GLU A 176 -24.38 7.87 -7.51
C GLU A 176 -24.77 9.15 -8.27
N ARG A 177 -25.70 9.05 -9.20
CA ARG A 177 -26.11 10.17 -10.05
C ARG A 177 -26.85 11.25 -9.29
N ASP A 178 -27.78 10.85 -8.42
CA ASP A 178 -28.56 11.79 -7.59
C ASP A 178 -27.67 12.59 -6.62
N ALA A 179 -26.51 12.05 -6.24
CA ALA A 179 -25.53 12.73 -5.40
C ALA A 179 -24.96 14.00 -6.03
N ILE A 180 -24.89 14.08 -7.37
CA ILE A 180 -24.33 15.24 -8.09
C ILE A 180 -25.40 16.15 -8.72
N GLU A 181 -26.69 15.83 -8.52
CA GLU A 181 -27.82 16.51 -9.16
C GLU A 181 -27.83 18.02 -8.94
N SER A 182 -27.54 18.47 -7.71
CA SER A 182 -27.57 19.88 -7.31
C SER A 182 -26.49 20.75 -7.96
N TRP A 183 -25.51 20.13 -8.63
CA TRP A 183 -24.38 20.81 -9.26
C TRP A 183 -24.44 20.82 -10.79
N GLN A 184 -25.53 20.37 -11.42
CA GLN A 184 -25.66 20.35 -12.88
C GLN A 184 -25.37 21.71 -13.55
N ASP A 185 -25.76 22.80 -12.90
CA ASP A 185 -25.60 24.16 -13.41
C ASP A 185 -24.33 24.86 -12.89
N MET A 186 -23.40 24.10 -12.31
CA MET A 186 -22.14 24.62 -11.81
C MET A 186 -21.31 25.22 -12.97
N GLN A 187 -20.77 26.42 -12.75
CA GLN A 187 -20.05 27.14 -13.79
C GLN A 187 -18.71 26.47 -14.13
N ALA A 188 -18.48 26.23 -15.43
CA ALA A 188 -17.22 25.69 -15.95
C ALA A 188 -16.21 26.82 -16.29
N PRO A 189 -14.88 26.54 -16.28
CA PRO A 189 -14.24 25.27 -15.92
C PRO A 189 -14.35 24.95 -14.43
N CYS A 190 -14.58 23.67 -14.11
CA CYS A 190 -14.51 23.18 -12.74
C CYS A 190 -13.98 21.75 -12.66
N ASP A 191 -13.33 21.41 -11.55
CA ASP A 191 -12.65 20.13 -11.33
C ASP A 191 -13.29 19.30 -10.21
N LEU A 192 -13.22 17.97 -10.36
CA LEU A 192 -13.85 17.04 -9.42
C LEU A 192 -13.27 17.17 -8.01
N ALA A 193 -11.95 17.03 -7.88
CA ALA A 193 -11.28 17.04 -6.57
C ALA A 193 -11.09 18.44 -5.97
N LYS A 194 -11.07 19.48 -6.80
CA LYS A 194 -10.80 20.87 -6.37
C LYS A 194 -12.06 21.66 -6.08
N ASP A 195 -13.14 21.39 -6.81
CA ASP A 195 -14.36 22.18 -6.74
C ASP A 195 -15.58 21.34 -6.35
N LEU A 196 -15.93 20.31 -7.13
CA LEU A 196 -17.18 19.56 -6.93
C LEU A 196 -17.20 18.80 -5.60
N PHE A 197 -16.21 17.94 -5.34
CA PHE A 197 -16.18 17.12 -4.13
C PHE A 197 -16.07 17.95 -2.83
N PRO A 198 -15.26 19.03 -2.77
CA PRO A 198 -15.30 19.94 -1.63
C PRO A 198 -16.67 20.60 -1.41
N GLN A 199 -17.37 21.01 -2.47
CA GLN A 199 -18.72 21.57 -2.34
C GLN A 199 -19.75 20.52 -1.91
N MET A 200 -19.64 19.28 -2.41
CA MET A 200 -20.47 18.16 -1.99
C MET A 200 -20.31 17.89 -0.49
N LEU A 201 -19.07 17.83 0.02
CA LEU A 201 -18.79 17.69 1.44
C LEU A 201 -19.40 18.84 2.25
N ALA A 202 -19.22 20.09 1.81
CA ALA A 202 -19.80 21.26 2.48
C ALA A 202 -21.34 21.24 2.50
N ALA A 203 -21.97 20.62 1.49
CA ALA A 203 -23.41 20.40 1.41
C ALA A 203 -23.90 19.16 2.18
N GLY A 204 -23.01 18.45 2.89
CA GLY A 204 -23.36 17.29 3.71
C GLY A 204 -23.44 15.96 2.94
N ARG A 205 -22.98 15.90 1.69
CA ARG A 205 -22.81 14.63 0.97
C ARG A 205 -21.70 13.80 1.59
N ARG A 206 -21.87 12.48 1.56
CA ARG A 206 -21.03 11.50 2.23
C ARG A 206 -20.08 10.85 1.23
N LEU A 207 -18.84 11.31 1.23
CA LEU A 207 -17.79 10.79 0.36
C LEU A 207 -16.92 9.78 1.13
N LYS A 208 -16.66 8.62 0.52
CA LYS A 208 -15.93 7.50 1.12
C LYS A 208 -14.58 7.31 0.45
N GLY A 209 -13.53 7.07 1.23
CA GLY A 209 -12.26 6.62 0.67
C GLY A 209 -12.18 5.10 0.59
N TYR A 210 -11.77 4.60 -0.56
CA TYR A 210 -11.38 3.21 -0.79
C TYR A 210 -9.85 3.16 -0.90
N LYS A 211 -9.19 2.88 0.22
CA LYS A 211 -7.72 2.80 0.28
C LYS A 211 -7.26 1.51 -0.41
N SER A 212 -6.64 1.64 -1.58
CA SER A 212 -6.15 0.51 -2.38
C SER A 212 -4.64 0.43 -2.39
N HIS A 213 -4.15 -0.80 -2.46
CA HIS A 213 -2.74 -1.16 -2.69
C HIS A 213 -2.50 -1.64 -4.12
N GLU A 214 -3.57 -1.76 -4.92
CA GLU A 214 -3.53 -2.22 -6.30
C GLU A 214 -2.89 -1.19 -7.23
N TYR A 215 -2.61 -1.59 -8.47
CA TYR A 215 -1.88 -0.72 -9.37
C TYR A 215 -2.79 0.36 -9.97
N ILE A 216 -2.51 1.62 -9.67
CA ILE A 216 -3.10 2.77 -10.34
C ILE A 216 -2.09 3.91 -10.42
N LYS A 217 -1.86 4.48 -11.60
CA LYS A 217 -0.92 5.60 -11.80
C LYS A 217 -1.33 6.50 -12.96
N ASP A 218 -1.24 7.81 -12.75
CA ASP A 218 -1.33 8.76 -13.84
C ASP A 218 -0.05 8.71 -14.70
N LEU A 219 -0.22 8.87 -16.01
CA LEU A 219 0.87 8.92 -16.98
C LEU A 219 1.12 10.37 -17.41
N GLY A 220 1.09 11.32 -16.47
CA GLY A 220 1.16 12.75 -16.75
C GLY A 220 2.49 13.28 -17.27
N THR A 221 3.59 12.54 -17.11
CA THR A 221 4.95 12.97 -17.48
C THR A 221 5.75 11.82 -18.10
N PRO A 222 6.82 12.09 -18.88
CA PRO A 222 7.66 11.05 -19.45
C PRO A 222 8.23 10.09 -18.39
N ALA A 223 8.67 10.61 -17.24
CA ALA A 223 9.19 9.80 -16.15
C ALA A 223 8.13 8.86 -15.54
N ARG A 224 6.87 9.32 -15.41
CA ARG A 224 5.76 8.47 -14.95
C ARG A 224 5.43 7.38 -15.97
N LEU A 225 5.45 7.71 -17.27
CA LEU A 225 5.30 6.72 -18.35
C LEU A 225 6.43 5.68 -18.33
N ASP A 226 7.69 6.08 -18.25
CA ASP A 226 8.84 5.16 -18.20
C ASP A 226 8.76 4.20 -17.01
N LYS A 227 8.36 4.74 -15.84
CA LYS A 227 8.12 3.93 -14.65
C LYS A 227 6.99 2.93 -14.88
N ALA A 228 5.87 3.36 -15.45
CA ALA A 228 4.74 2.49 -15.73
C ALA A 228 5.09 1.37 -16.71
N GLU A 229 5.83 1.67 -17.77
CA GLU A 229 6.30 0.67 -18.73
C GLU A 229 7.26 -0.34 -18.10
N ARG A 230 8.21 0.12 -17.27
CA ARG A 230 9.10 -0.79 -16.53
C ARG A 230 8.30 -1.70 -15.60
N HIS A 231 7.29 -1.16 -14.92
CA HIS A 231 6.42 -1.91 -14.02
C HIS A 231 5.57 -2.95 -14.79
N LEU A 232 5.05 -2.59 -15.97
CA LEU A 232 4.33 -3.52 -16.85
C LEU A 232 5.24 -4.66 -17.31
N ARG A 233 6.39 -4.35 -17.91
CA ARG A 233 7.35 -5.35 -18.41
C ARG A 233 7.87 -6.26 -17.29
N GLY A 234 8.07 -5.71 -16.09
CA GLY A 234 8.50 -6.46 -14.91
C GLY A 234 7.39 -7.22 -14.18
N GLY A 235 6.13 -7.15 -14.63
CA GLY A 235 4.99 -7.83 -14.03
C GLY A 235 4.48 -7.23 -12.71
N VAL A 236 4.98 -6.04 -12.32
CA VAL A 236 4.59 -5.34 -11.08
C VAL A 236 3.10 -5.01 -11.07
N VAL A 237 2.56 -4.60 -12.21
CA VAL A 237 1.13 -4.23 -12.36
C VAL A 237 0.25 -5.41 -11.98
N SER A 238 0.49 -6.58 -12.60
CA SER A 238 -0.26 -7.80 -12.31
C SER A 238 -0.09 -8.26 -10.87
N ARG A 239 1.16 -8.28 -10.36
CA ARG A 239 1.43 -8.68 -8.96
C ARG A 239 0.71 -7.79 -7.96
N ALA A 240 0.62 -6.49 -8.19
CA ALA A 240 -0.03 -5.57 -7.27
C ALA A 240 -1.54 -5.80 -7.11
N SER A 241 -2.19 -6.52 -8.04
CA SER A 241 -3.62 -6.85 -7.96
C SER A 241 -3.96 -7.76 -6.76
N ARG A 242 -5.23 -7.72 -6.34
CA ARG A 242 -5.73 -8.56 -5.24
C ARG A 242 -5.68 -10.08 -5.50
N ARG A 243 -5.45 -10.48 -6.76
CA ARG A 243 -5.34 -11.88 -7.18
C ARG A 243 -4.07 -12.55 -6.66
N HIS A 244 -3.02 -11.78 -6.38
CA HIS A 244 -1.73 -12.30 -5.93
C HIS A 244 -1.46 -11.90 -4.48
N LEU A 245 -0.81 -12.79 -3.73
CA LEU A 245 -0.32 -12.43 -2.40
C LEU A 245 0.95 -11.57 -2.50
N GLN A 246 1.08 -10.60 -1.60
CA GLN A 246 2.18 -9.65 -1.53
C GLN A 246 3.07 -9.91 -0.32
N LYS A 247 4.36 -9.65 -0.45
CA LYS A 247 5.29 -9.66 0.68
C LYS A 247 5.24 -8.31 1.40
N ALA A 248 5.39 -8.32 2.72
CA ALA A 248 5.36 -7.12 3.54
C ALA A 248 6.52 -7.06 4.53
N VAL A 249 6.83 -5.83 4.93
CA VAL A 249 7.65 -5.54 6.11
C VAL A 249 6.78 -4.73 7.06
N PHE A 250 6.45 -5.34 8.19
CA PHE A 250 5.83 -4.70 9.33
C PHE A 250 6.93 -4.05 10.17
N LEU A 251 6.76 -2.78 10.50
CA LEU A 251 7.68 -2.00 11.32
C LEU A 251 6.99 -1.62 12.62
N ASP A 252 7.66 -1.77 13.76
CA ASP A 252 7.27 -0.96 14.92
C ASP A 252 7.61 0.53 14.66
N ARG A 253 6.95 1.40 15.42
CA ARG A 253 7.14 2.85 15.32
C ARG A 253 8.27 3.30 16.24
N ASP A 254 8.08 3.16 17.55
CA ASP A 254 8.86 3.82 18.59
C ASP A 254 10.08 2.97 18.96
N GLY A 255 11.28 3.47 18.72
CA GLY A 255 12.52 2.70 18.87
C GLY A 255 12.93 1.93 17.62
N THR A 256 12.10 1.92 16.57
CA THR A 256 12.39 1.24 15.29
C THR A 256 12.42 2.20 14.10
N LEU A 257 11.31 2.90 13.81
CA LEU A 257 11.25 3.89 12.73
C LEU A 257 11.65 5.29 13.23
N ASN A 258 11.22 5.64 14.46
CA ASN A 258 11.60 6.86 15.17
C ASN A 258 12.32 6.55 16.49
N ALA A 259 13.00 7.57 17.03
CA ALA A 259 13.62 7.46 18.35
C ALA A 259 12.58 7.16 19.44
N LEU A 260 12.96 6.30 20.39
CA LEU A 260 12.15 5.99 21.57
C LEU A 260 12.28 7.12 22.60
N ASN A 261 11.35 8.08 22.56
CA ASN A 261 11.35 9.28 23.42
C ASN A 261 10.14 9.30 24.35
N GLY A 262 9.85 8.16 25.00
CA GLY A 262 8.63 7.99 25.79
C GLY A 262 7.37 7.98 24.91
N TYR A 263 6.22 8.31 25.51
CA TYR A 263 4.96 8.37 24.77
C TYR A 263 4.86 9.65 23.95
N ILE A 264 4.75 9.50 22.62
CA ILE A 264 4.57 10.62 21.70
C ILE A 264 3.10 11.04 21.70
N THR A 265 2.83 12.21 22.28
CA THR A 265 1.49 12.82 22.34
C THR A 265 1.40 14.11 21.53
N HIS A 266 2.49 14.53 20.89
CA HIS A 266 2.52 15.70 20.01
C HIS A 266 3.41 15.44 18.77
N PRO A 267 3.06 15.95 17.57
CA PRO A 267 3.88 15.79 16.37
C PRO A 267 5.33 16.25 16.55
N ASP A 268 5.57 17.34 17.27
CA ASP A 268 6.93 17.89 17.46
C ASP A 268 7.88 16.96 18.23
N SER A 269 7.34 16.04 19.03
CA SER A 269 8.13 15.06 19.79
C SER A 269 8.54 13.85 18.95
N LEU A 270 8.00 13.70 17.74
CA LEU A 270 8.38 12.64 16.81
C LEU A 270 9.68 13.01 16.07
N GLU A 271 10.68 12.14 16.18
CA GLU A 271 11.96 12.26 15.47
C GLU A 271 12.27 10.95 14.75
N LEU A 272 12.11 10.93 13.41
CA LEU A 272 12.50 9.78 12.60
C LEU A 272 14.01 9.55 12.69
N PHE A 273 14.44 8.28 12.71
CA PHE A 273 15.87 7.98 12.65
C PHE A 273 16.48 8.52 11.35
N ARG A 274 17.73 8.97 11.44
CA ARG A 274 18.48 9.42 10.28
C ARG A 274 18.52 8.32 9.21
N GLY A 275 18.04 8.63 8.01
CA GLY A 275 18.00 7.66 6.90
C GLY A 275 16.77 6.76 6.88
N ALA A 276 15.80 6.93 7.79
CA ALA A 276 14.53 6.18 7.79
C ALA A 276 13.80 6.29 6.43
N GLY A 277 13.69 7.50 5.86
CA GLY A 277 13.10 7.72 4.54
C GLY A 277 13.79 6.92 3.42
N ALA A 278 15.12 7.03 3.31
CA ALA A 278 15.87 6.26 2.32
C ALA A 278 15.73 4.73 2.52
N THR A 279 15.65 4.29 3.78
CA THR A 279 15.47 2.89 4.16
C THR A 279 14.09 2.36 3.74
N VAL A 280 13.01 3.08 4.05
CA VAL A 280 11.64 2.74 3.63
C VAL A 280 11.54 2.76 2.10
N LYS A 281 12.17 3.74 1.43
CA LYS A 281 12.21 3.80 -0.03
C LYS A 281 12.79 2.53 -0.65
N ARG A 282 13.87 1.96 -0.09
CA ARG A 282 14.44 0.69 -0.58
C ARG A 282 13.42 -0.45 -0.53
N LEU A 283 12.60 -0.51 0.51
CA LEU A 283 11.52 -1.50 0.63
C LEU A 283 10.43 -1.26 -0.43
N ASN A 284 10.02 0.00 -0.63
CA ASN A 284 9.04 0.36 -1.67
C ASN A 284 9.55 -0.02 -3.07
N ASP A 285 10.82 0.29 -3.38
CA ASP A 285 11.46 -0.03 -4.67
C ASP A 285 11.61 -1.55 -4.89
N ALA A 286 11.72 -2.31 -3.80
CA ALA A 286 11.76 -3.78 -3.81
C ALA A 286 10.37 -4.45 -3.78
N GLU A 287 9.30 -3.68 -3.99
CA GLU A 287 7.90 -4.15 -4.03
C GLU A 287 7.41 -4.80 -2.73
N TYR A 288 7.98 -4.41 -1.58
CA TYR A 288 7.40 -4.77 -0.29
C TYR A 288 6.28 -3.79 0.09
N ARG A 289 5.21 -4.32 0.68
CA ARG A 289 4.25 -3.51 1.43
C ARG A 289 4.89 -3.09 2.74
N VAL A 290 4.97 -1.79 3.01
CA VAL A 290 5.58 -1.26 4.23
C VAL A 290 4.48 -0.77 5.15
N ILE A 291 4.34 -1.42 6.30
CA ILE A 291 3.23 -1.17 7.22
C ILE A 291 3.80 -0.90 8.60
N VAL A 292 3.44 0.23 9.20
CA VAL A 292 3.72 0.43 10.62
C VAL A 292 2.64 -0.30 11.43
N ALA A 293 3.03 -1.13 12.39
CA ALA A 293 2.12 -1.81 13.32
C ALA A 293 2.51 -1.44 14.75
N THR A 294 1.72 -0.61 15.42
CA THR A 294 2.12 0.03 16.67
C THR A 294 1.04 0.01 17.76
N ASN A 295 1.47 -0.14 19.02
CA ASN A 295 0.62 -0.01 20.19
C ASN A 295 0.60 1.47 20.63
N GLN A 296 -0.54 2.15 20.57
CA GLN A 296 -0.68 3.56 20.96
C GLN A 296 -1.61 3.71 22.17
N PRO A 297 -1.15 3.31 23.37
CA PRO A 297 -1.96 3.35 24.57
C PRO A 297 -2.29 4.78 25.05
N VAL A 298 -1.63 5.80 24.49
CA VAL A 298 -1.91 7.22 24.77
C VAL A 298 -3.38 7.59 24.51
N LEU A 299 -4.02 6.94 23.54
CA LEU A 299 -5.46 7.09 23.27
C LEU A 299 -6.29 6.54 24.44
N ALA A 300 -6.07 5.28 24.85
CA ALA A 300 -6.76 4.69 26.00
C ALA A 300 -6.48 5.44 27.31
N ARG A 301 -5.31 6.05 27.45
CA ARG A 301 -4.93 6.84 28.63
C ARG A 301 -5.54 8.25 28.64
N GLY A 302 -6.12 8.70 27.52
CA GLY A 302 -6.65 10.06 27.38
C GLY A 302 -5.56 11.14 27.28
N GLU A 303 -4.34 10.75 26.91
CA GLU A 303 -3.18 11.66 26.78
C GLU A 303 -3.02 12.20 25.36
N CYS A 304 -3.76 11.62 24.41
CA CYS A 304 -3.79 11.97 23.01
C CYS A 304 -5.19 11.64 22.47
N ASP A 305 -5.70 12.41 21.52
CA ASP A 305 -6.94 12.12 20.79
C ASP A 305 -6.65 11.65 19.36
N ASP A 306 -7.67 11.18 18.65
CA ASP A 306 -7.53 10.67 17.28
C ASP A 306 -6.99 11.75 16.33
N GLU A 307 -7.42 13.00 16.48
CA GLU A 307 -6.95 14.11 15.63
C GLU A 307 -5.45 14.35 15.81
N THR A 308 -4.98 14.39 17.06
CA THR A 308 -3.57 14.56 17.39
C THR A 308 -2.73 13.40 16.89
N LEU A 309 -3.24 12.16 17.00
CA LEU A 309 -2.57 10.99 16.45
C LEU A 309 -2.48 11.06 14.91
N GLN A 310 -3.53 11.53 14.22
CA GLN A 310 -3.48 11.73 12.78
C GLN A 310 -2.45 12.79 12.38
N ARG A 311 -2.30 13.88 13.15
CA ARG A 311 -1.23 14.88 12.91
C ARG A 311 0.16 14.28 13.10
N ILE A 312 0.35 13.37 14.06
CA ILE A 312 1.61 12.64 14.24
C ILE A 312 1.90 11.75 13.02
N HIS A 313 0.90 11.01 12.54
CA HIS A 313 1.03 10.17 11.35
C HIS A 313 1.32 10.99 10.09
N ALA A 314 0.61 12.11 9.89
CA ALA A 314 0.85 13.03 8.79
C ALA A 314 2.29 13.56 8.80
N LYS A 315 2.89 13.80 9.99
CA LYS A 315 4.30 14.15 10.11
C LYS A 315 5.22 13.04 9.64
N ILE A 316 4.99 11.79 10.06
CA ILE A 316 5.76 10.61 9.59
C ILE A 316 5.70 10.54 8.06
N GLU A 317 4.49 10.56 7.50
CA GLU A 317 4.27 10.41 6.06
C GLU A 317 4.86 11.58 5.26
N THR A 318 4.76 12.81 5.78
CA THR A 318 5.38 14.00 5.18
C THR A 318 6.91 13.88 5.16
N GLU A 319 7.53 13.48 6.28
CA GLU A 319 9.00 13.35 6.36
C GLU A 319 9.54 12.20 5.51
N LEU A 320 8.84 11.06 5.45
CA LEU A 320 9.16 9.96 4.53
C LEU A 320 8.98 10.40 3.07
N GLY A 321 7.91 11.14 2.76
CA GLY A 321 7.60 11.65 1.43
C GLY A 321 8.71 12.55 0.86
N ARG A 322 9.43 13.30 1.70
CA ARG A 322 10.61 14.10 1.28
C ARG A 322 11.74 13.25 0.70
N ALA A 323 11.81 11.97 1.07
CA ALA A 323 12.76 11.01 0.52
C ALA A 323 12.18 10.16 -0.63
N GLY A 324 10.96 10.45 -1.08
CA GLY A 324 10.22 9.61 -2.05
C GLY A 324 9.83 8.25 -1.48
N ALA A 325 9.63 8.16 -0.16
CA ALA A 325 9.23 6.95 0.55
C ALA A 325 7.78 7.07 1.01
N TYR A 326 7.11 5.94 1.16
CA TYR A 326 5.75 5.90 1.68
C TYR A 326 5.48 4.63 2.48
N LEU A 327 4.50 4.73 3.37
CA LEU A 327 3.91 3.59 4.08
C LEU A 327 2.63 3.22 3.36
N ASP A 328 2.42 1.93 3.10
CA ASP A 328 1.13 1.46 2.60
C ASP A 328 0.06 1.62 3.69
N ASP A 329 0.42 1.44 4.97
CA ASP A 329 -0.51 1.63 6.09
C ASP A 329 0.13 1.90 7.45
N ILE A 330 -0.64 2.50 8.37
CA ILE A 330 -0.29 2.63 9.79
C ILE A 330 -1.40 1.99 10.61
N ARG A 331 -1.12 0.78 11.11
CA ARG A 331 -2.00 -0.03 11.94
C ARG A 331 -1.76 0.30 13.40
N VAL A 332 -2.80 0.79 14.06
CA VAL A 332 -2.73 1.23 15.45
C VAL A 332 -3.63 0.37 16.32
N CYS A 333 -3.08 -0.09 17.45
CA CYS A 333 -3.91 -0.57 18.54
C CYS A 333 -4.06 0.54 19.61
N PRO A 334 -5.28 1.10 19.79
CA PRO A 334 -5.51 2.20 20.73
C PRO A 334 -5.66 1.72 22.19
N HIS A 335 -5.82 0.41 22.39
CA HIS A 335 -6.27 -0.18 23.65
C HIS A 335 -5.17 -0.33 24.71
N HIS A 336 -5.59 -0.36 25.97
CA HIS A 336 -4.75 -0.68 27.12
C HIS A 336 -5.46 -1.68 28.05
N PRO A 337 -4.80 -2.75 28.52
CA PRO A 337 -5.46 -3.75 29.37
C PRO A 337 -5.79 -3.22 30.77
N ASP A 338 -4.93 -2.35 31.30
CA ASP A 338 -5.09 -1.80 32.65
C ASP A 338 -5.79 -0.44 32.63
N GLY A 339 -6.58 -0.17 33.68
CA GLY A 339 -7.19 1.13 33.98
C GLY A 339 -6.51 1.84 35.17
N GLY A 340 -7.08 2.97 35.58
CA GLY A 340 -6.59 3.80 36.69
C GLY A 340 -5.77 5.01 36.27
N PHE A 341 -5.83 5.40 34.99
CA PHE A 341 -5.14 6.59 34.49
C PHE A 341 -6.05 7.82 34.56
N ALA A 342 -5.48 8.98 34.86
CA ALA A 342 -6.23 10.24 34.83
C ALA A 342 -6.64 10.58 33.39
N GLY A 343 -7.94 10.75 33.14
CA GLY A 343 -8.47 11.06 31.81
C GLY A 343 -8.73 9.86 30.91
N GLU A 344 -8.63 8.63 31.42
CA GLU A 344 -8.76 7.44 30.60
C GLU A 344 -10.07 7.32 29.81
N VAL A 345 -9.94 6.81 28.59
CA VAL A 345 -11.08 6.46 27.72
C VAL A 345 -11.49 5.03 28.05
N LYS A 346 -12.55 4.87 28.85
CA LYS A 346 -12.96 3.59 29.42
C LYS A 346 -13.28 2.53 28.36
N GLU A 347 -13.79 2.96 27.22
CA GLU A 347 -14.15 2.10 26.09
C GLU A 347 -12.92 1.43 25.47
N LEU A 348 -11.73 2.04 25.62
CA LEU A 348 -10.47 1.53 25.12
C LEU A 348 -9.69 0.71 26.17
N LYS A 349 -10.26 0.53 27.37
CA LYS A 349 -9.68 -0.26 28.46
C LYS A 349 -10.14 -1.72 28.38
N CYS A 350 -9.43 -2.50 27.57
CA CYS A 350 -9.79 -3.90 27.35
C CYS A 350 -8.58 -4.76 26.96
N LEU A 351 -8.76 -6.06 27.14
CA LEU A 351 -7.97 -7.06 26.42
C LEU A 351 -8.47 -7.12 24.98
N CYS A 352 -7.55 -7.08 24.02
CA CYS A 352 -7.87 -7.11 22.61
C CYS A 352 -6.84 -7.90 21.81
N ASP A 353 -7.24 -8.36 20.63
CA ASP A 353 -6.35 -9.13 19.75
C ASP A 353 -5.41 -8.23 18.94
N CYS A 354 -5.63 -6.92 18.91
CA CYS A 354 -4.75 -6.00 18.17
C CYS A 354 -3.46 -5.67 18.92
N ARG A 355 -3.48 -5.66 20.26
CA ARG A 355 -2.35 -5.14 21.02
C ARG A 355 -1.24 -6.16 20.97
N LYS A 356 -0.10 -5.80 20.38
CA LYS A 356 1.10 -6.64 20.44
C LYS A 356 1.39 -6.96 21.92
N PRO A 357 1.62 -8.23 22.29
CA PRO A 357 2.15 -9.32 21.46
C PRO A 357 1.10 -10.10 20.64
N ALA A 358 -0.20 -9.79 20.75
CA ALA A 358 -1.18 -10.43 19.89
C ALA A 358 -0.98 -10.00 18.41
N PRO A 359 -1.17 -10.92 17.44
CA PRO A 359 -0.83 -10.67 16.03
C PRO A 359 -1.90 -9.91 15.25
N GLY A 360 -2.96 -9.41 15.91
CA GLY A 360 -4.18 -8.94 15.23
C GLY A 360 -3.94 -7.83 14.21
N LEU A 361 -3.04 -6.88 14.46
CA LEU A 361 -2.72 -5.83 13.48
C LEU A 361 -2.10 -6.40 12.19
N LEU A 362 -1.19 -7.36 12.32
CA LEU A 362 -0.53 -8.01 11.18
C LEU A 362 -1.52 -8.88 10.41
N LEU A 363 -2.37 -9.64 11.11
CA LEU A 363 -3.38 -10.49 10.49
C LEU A 363 -4.46 -9.67 9.77
N GLN A 364 -4.87 -8.53 10.33
CA GLN A 364 -5.80 -7.60 9.68
C GLN A 364 -5.19 -7.05 8.38
N ALA A 365 -3.97 -6.50 8.44
CA ALA A 365 -3.29 -6.02 7.25
C ALA A 365 -3.12 -7.12 6.20
N ALA A 366 -2.83 -8.36 6.61
CA ALA A 366 -2.69 -9.47 5.68
C ALA A 366 -3.97 -9.83 4.95
N ARG A 367 -5.13 -9.72 5.61
CA ARG A 367 -6.43 -9.90 4.95
C ARG A 367 -6.72 -8.75 3.99
N ASP A 368 -6.59 -7.51 4.45
CA ASP A 368 -6.99 -6.32 3.71
C ASP A 368 -6.13 -6.12 2.45
N MET A 369 -4.83 -6.40 2.58
CA MET A 369 -3.80 -6.15 1.56
C MET A 369 -3.24 -7.41 0.91
N ARG A 370 -3.88 -8.57 1.14
CA ARG A 370 -3.51 -9.86 0.53
C ARG A 370 -2.03 -10.19 0.78
N ILE A 371 -1.58 -10.16 2.03
CA ILE A 371 -0.16 -10.37 2.37
C ILE A 371 0.13 -11.85 2.61
N ASP A 372 1.24 -12.33 2.04
CA ASP A 372 1.86 -13.61 2.40
C ASP A 372 2.73 -13.43 3.64
N LEU A 373 2.20 -13.81 4.80
CA LEU A 373 2.89 -13.69 6.09
C LEU A 373 4.21 -14.48 6.12
N ARG A 374 4.30 -15.65 5.47
CA ARG A 374 5.50 -16.50 5.53
C ARG A 374 6.70 -15.85 4.84
N ARG A 375 6.44 -15.03 3.83
CA ARG A 375 7.46 -14.27 3.09
C ARG A 375 7.68 -12.87 3.66
N SER A 376 6.94 -12.52 4.71
CA SER A 376 6.94 -11.19 5.32
C SER A 376 7.79 -11.14 6.60
N TRP A 377 7.99 -9.91 7.07
CA TRP A 377 8.91 -9.60 8.16
C TRP A 377 8.25 -8.71 9.20
N MET A 378 8.61 -8.86 10.47
CA MET A 378 8.39 -7.88 11.53
C MET A 378 9.75 -7.36 12.00
N VAL A 379 9.95 -6.05 11.91
CA VAL A 379 11.11 -5.35 12.45
C VAL A 379 10.65 -4.55 13.66
N GLY A 380 11.27 -4.79 14.81
CA GLY A 380 10.90 -4.14 16.07
C GLY A 380 12.06 -4.12 17.05
N ASP A 381 11.94 -3.31 18.10
CA ASP A 381 12.95 -3.14 19.13
C ASP A 381 12.63 -3.89 20.43
N SER A 382 11.40 -4.42 20.56
CA SER A 382 10.88 -4.93 21.83
C SER A 382 10.65 -6.46 21.81
N SER A 383 10.60 -7.11 22.97
CA SER A 383 10.28 -8.55 23.03
C SER A 383 8.82 -8.82 22.64
N VAL A 384 7.97 -7.80 22.79
CA VAL A 384 6.57 -7.77 22.37
C VAL A 384 6.45 -7.91 20.85
N ASP A 385 7.32 -7.26 20.08
CA ASP A 385 7.36 -7.37 18.62
C ASP A 385 7.77 -8.76 18.17
N LEU A 386 8.76 -9.35 18.83
CA LEU A 386 9.25 -10.70 18.54
C LEU A 386 8.18 -11.75 18.81
N ALA A 387 7.43 -11.59 19.91
CA ALA A 387 6.30 -12.45 20.21
C ALA A 387 5.19 -12.30 19.15
N CYS A 388 4.83 -11.06 18.80
CA CYS A 388 3.86 -10.79 17.73
C CYS A 388 4.28 -11.43 16.39
N ALA A 389 5.55 -11.31 16.02
CA ALA A 389 6.10 -11.89 14.80
C ALA A 389 5.94 -13.42 14.77
N ARG A 390 6.28 -14.08 15.88
CA ARG A 390 6.14 -15.54 16.04
C ARG A 390 4.69 -15.97 15.93
N GLU A 391 3.77 -15.31 16.63
CA GLU A 391 2.34 -15.65 16.59
C GLU A 391 1.71 -15.38 15.21
N ALA A 392 2.18 -14.35 14.50
CA ALA A 392 1.74 -14.04 13.13
C ALA A 392 2.36 -14.98 12.07
N GLY A 393 3.43 -15.71 12.41
CA GLY A 393 4.16 -16.55 11.46
C GLY A 393 5.01 -15.78 10.44
N VAL A 394 5.46 -14.57 10.80
CA VAL A 394 6.40 -13.77 10.00
C VAL A 394 7.83 -13.92 10.56
N SER A 395 8.85 -13.65 9.74
CA SER A 395 10.24 -13.63 10.23
C SER A 395 10.50 -12.36 11.05
N SER A 396 11.25 -12.47 12.14
CA SER A 396 11.53 -11.35 13.05
C SER A 396 12.95 -10.80 12.91
N VAL A 397 13.08 -9.48 12.90
CA VAL A 397 14.37 -8.77 13.02
C VAL A 397 14.31 -7.87 14.25
N LEU A 398 15.12 -8.18 15.27
CA LEU A 398 15.32 -7.30 16.41
C LEU A 398 16.33 -6.21 16.03
N VAL A 399 15.93 -4.95 16.11
CA VAL A 399 16.88 -3.84 16.04
C VAL A 399 17.48 -3.55 17.40
N LEU A 400 18.73 -3.06 17.43
CA LEU A 400 19.45 -2.68 18.65
C LEU A 400 19.31 -1.18 18.98
N THR A 401 18.29 -0.54 18.42
CA THR A 401 17.74 0.74 18.85
C THR A 401 16.64 0.52 19.90
N GLY A 402 16.19 1.57 20.59
CA GLY A 402 15.06 1.48 21.53
C GLY A 402 15.28 0.51 22.70
N GLU A 403 14.33 -0.40 22.94
CA GLU A 403 14.30 -1.37 24.05
C GLU A 403 15.29 -2.54 23.88
N MET A 404 15.79 -2.80 22.66
CA MET A 404 16.76 -3.87 22.34
C MET A 404 16.35 -5.27 22.84
N GLY A 405 15.05 -5.55 22.93
CA GLY A 405 14.48 -6.80 23.42
C GLY A 405 14.60 -6.99 24.95
N ARG A 406 14.93 -5.93 25.69
CA ARG A 406 15.18 -5.97 27.15
C ARG A 406 14.02 -5.48 28.01
N ASP A 407 12.86 -5.25 27.39
CA ASP A 407 11.64 -4.76 28.07
C ASP A 407 11.08 -5.71 29.15
N GLY A 408 11.52 -6.98 29.19
CA GLY A 408 11.07 -7.99 30.15
C GLY A 408 9.62 -8.44 30.00
N ARG A 409 8.93 -8.09 28.90
CA ARG A 409 7.48 -8.28 28.75
C ARG A 409 7.10 -9.64 28.17
N CYS A 410 7.92 -10.22 27.30
CA CYS A 410 7.65 -11.47 26.61
C CYS A 410 8.91 -12.34 26.54
N SER A 411 8.72 -13.67 26.59
CA SER A 411 9.78 -14.63 26.30
C SER A 411 9.74 -15.02 24.82
N ALA A 412 10.39 -14.20 23.99
CA ALA A 412 10.54 -14.43 22.56
C ALA A 412 11.97 -14.09 22.11
N ALA A 413 12.59 -15.00 21.36
CA ALA A 413 13.91 -14.80 20.79
C ALA A 413 13.78 -14.42 19.30
N PRO A 414 14.60 -13.50 18.80
CA PRO A 414 14.50 -13.07 17.41
C PRO A 414 15.10 -14.09 16.45
N ASP A 415 14.57 -14.14 15.23
CA ASP A 415 15.17 -14.88 14.13
C ASP A 415 16.49 -14.23 13.71
N PHE A 416 16.49 -12.91 13.54
CA PHE A 416 17.66 -12.13 13.17
C PHE A 416 17.83 -10.89 14.04
N VAL A 417 19.06 -10.35 14.08
CA VAL A 417 19.39 -9.14 14.84
C VAL A 417 20.11 -8.17 13.91
N ALA A 418 19.77 -6.90 13.97
CA ALA A 418 20.39 -5.82 13.20
C ALA A 418 20.68 -4.61 14.10
N ALA A 419 21.69 -3.81 13.75
CA ALA A 419 22.04 -2.63 14.55
C ALA A 419 20.92 -1.59 14.59
N ASP A 420 20.27 -1.34 13.44
CA ASP A 420 19.21 -0.37 13.23
C ASP A 420 18.30 -0.81 12.06
N ILE A 421 17.30 0.01 11.72
CA ILE A 421 16.38 -0.26 10.62
C ILE A 421 17.08 -0.35 9.25
N GLY A 422 18.15 0.43 9.01
CA GLY A 422 18.90 0.39 7.77
C GLY A 422 19.62 -0.95 7.59
N ALA A 423 20.28 -1.42 8.64
CA ALA A 423 20.88 -2.75 8.69
C ALA A 423 19.84 -3.86 8.55
N ALA A 424 18.67 -3.71 9.19
CA ALA A 424 17.58 -4.68 9.07
C ALA A 424 17.08 -4.79 7.61
N VAL A 425 16.93 -3.67 6.91
CA VAL A 425 16.52 -3.69 5.49
C VAL A 425 17.60 -4.27 4.58
N SER A 426 18.88 -4.01 4.82
CA SER A 426 19.96 -4.67 4.08
C SER A 426 19.97 -6.18 4.30
N LEU A 427 19.70 -6.64 5.53
CA LEU A 427 19.53 -8.05 5.82
C LEU A 427 18.36 -8.65 5.00
N ILE A 428 17.20 -7.98 5.01
CA ILE A 428 15.97 -8.45 4.34
C ILE A 428 16.09 -8.47 2.81
N LEU A 429 16.72 -7.45 2.22
CA LEU A 429 16.77 -7.26 0.77
C LEU A 429 18.00 -7.89 0.12
N ASP A 430 19.11 -7.99 0.84
CA ASP A 430 20.41 -8.35 0.27
C ASP A 430 20.94 -9.67 0.85
N GLN A 431 21.14 -9.74 2.17
CA GLN A 431 21.86 -10.85 2.82
C GLN A 431 21.03 -12.13 2.86
N VAL A 432 19.77 -12.06 3.34
CA VAL A 432 18.89 -13.24 3.41
C VAL A 432 18.61 -13.81 2.03
N PRO A 433 18.20 -13.03 1.00
CA PRO A 433 17.97 -13.57 -0.34
C PRO A 433 19.21 -14.22 -0.95
N ALA A 434 20.41 -13.65 -0.75
CA ALA A 434 21.67 -14.26 -1.21
C ALA A 434 21.94 -15.61 -0.51
N ALA A 435 21.73 -15.67 0.80
CA ALA A 435 21.86 -16.91 1.57
C ALA A 435 20.78 -17.93 1.19
N GLU A 436 19.53 -17.52 0.92
CA GLU A 436 18.44 -18.39 0.47
C GLU A 436 18.77 -19.01 -0.89
N ALA A 437 19.31 -18.22 -1.82
CA ALA A 437 19.71 -18.70 -3.15
C ALA A 437 20.84 -19.74 -3.05
N ALA A 438 21.88 -19.46 -2.26
CA ALA A 438 22.97 -20.39 -2.04
C ALA A 438 22.48 -21.67 -1.33
N ALA A 439 21.62 -21.54 -0.31
CA ALA A 439 21.06 -22.68 0.41
C ALA A 439 20.16 -23.52 -0.50
N SER A 440 19.34 -22.88 -1.34
CA SER A 440 18.46 -23.57 -2.30
C SER A 440 19.27 -24.35 -3.33
N ALA A 441 20.36 -23.77 -3.86
CA ALA A 441 21.26 -24.47 -4.78
C ALA A 441 21.94 -25.67 -4.11
N TRP A 442 22.43 -25.49 -2.88
CA TRP A 442 23.02 -26.59 -2.11
C TRP A 442 22.01 -27.71 -1.82
N LEU A 443 20.78 -27.35 -1.44
CA LEU A 443 19.71 -28.31 -1.17
C LEU A 443 19.27 -29.07 -2.42
N SER A 444 19.33 -28.46 -3.62
CA SER A 444 18.94 -29.15 -4.86
C SER A 444 19.85 -30.31 -5.25
N ASP A 445 21.07 -30.36 -4.71
CA ASP A 445 22.01 -31.46 -4.92
C ASP A 445 21.81 -32.61 -3.92
N LEU A 446 20.93 -32.45 -2.93
CA LEU A 446 20.69 -33.46 -1.90
C LEU A 446 19.51 -34.37 -2.26
N PRO A 447 19.55 -35.65 -1.86
CA PRO A 447 18.41 -36.54 -2.02
C PRO A 447 17.23 -36.10 -1.14
N ALA A 448 16.01 -36.45 -1.58
CA ALA A 448 14.79 -36.37 -0.79
C ALA A 448 14.90 -37.18 0.52
N GLY A 449 14.27 -36.69 1.60
CA GLY A 449 14.20 -37.37 2.91
C GLY A 449 15.39 -37.10 3.85
N VAL A 450 16.29 -36.17 3.50
CA VAL A 450 17.44 -35.80 4.35
C VAL A 450 17.01 -34.92 5.53
N VAL A 451 17.55 -35.23 6.71
CA VAL A 451 17.41 -34.45 7.95
C VAL A 451 18.64 -33.56 8.15
N LEU A 452 18.42 -32.26 8.25
CA LEU A 452 19.48 -31.27 8.49
C LEU A 452 19.70 -31.06 9.99
N ILE A 453 20.95 -31.15 10.42
CA ILE A 453 21.38 -30.97 11.81
C ILE A 453 22.30 -29.74 11.89
N PHE A 454 21.92 -28.75 12.67
CA PHE A 454 22.66 -27.48 12.80
C PHE A 454 23.63 -27.57 13.97
N SER A 455 24.92 -27.56 13.70
CA SER A 455 25.98 -27.69 14.71
C SER A 455 26.95 -26.51 14.67
N GLY A 456 27.53 -26.16 15.83
CA GLY A 456 28.43 -25.01 15.97
C GLY A 456 27.70 -23.67 16.11
N GLY A 457 28.45 -22.57 16.15
CA GLY A 457 27.91 -21.20 16.26
C GLY A 457 27.29 -20.84 17.62
N SER A 458 27.00 -19.55 17.80
CA SER A 458 26.22 -19.04 18.94
C SER A 458 24.74 -19.42 18.82
N ASP A 459 23.99 -19.32 19.92
CA ASP A 459 22.55 -19.61 19.88
C ASP A 459 21.77 -18.68 18.94
N GLN A 460 22.18 -17.41 18.82
CA GLN A 460 21.59 -16.50 17.84
C GLN A 460 21.93 -16.92 16.41
N ALA A 461 23.18 -17.29 16.12
CA ALA A 461 23.58 -17.75 14.80
C ALA A 461 22.77 -18.99 14.38
N ARG A 462 22.57 -19.95 15.29
CA ARG A 462 21.72 -21.13 15.03
C ARG A 462 20.28 -20.73 14.71
N ARG A 463 19.71 -19.76 15.43
CA ARG A 463 18.35 -19.26 15.15
C ARG A 463 18.26 -18.62 13.78
N SER A 464 19.17 -17.72 13.43
CA SER A 464 19.20 -17.05 12.12
C SER A 464 19.32 -18.05 10.97
N VAL A 465 20.24 -19.02 11.09
CA VAL A 465 20.39 -20.06 10.07
C VAL A 465 19.16 -20.96 9.99
N ARG A 466 18.52 -21.32 11.11
CA ARG A 466 17.26 -22.07 11.05
C ARG A 466 16.12 -21.26 10.45
N ALA A 467 16.05 -19.97 10.74
CA ALA A 467 15.07 -19.07 10.14
C ALA A 467 15.26 -18.94 8.62
N LEU A 468 16.52 -18.84 8.16
CA LEU A 468 16.87 -18.88 6.74
C LEU A 468 16.31 -20.13 6.05
N PHE A 469 16.59 -21.32 6.59
CA PHE A 469 16.14 -22.58 5.98
C PHE A 469 14.61 -22.77 6.03
N ARG A 470 13.89 -22.21 7.02
CA ARG A 470 12.42 -22.20 7.06
C ARG A 470 11.76 -21.51 5.87
N ARG A 471 12.48 -20.58 5.25
CA ARG A 471 11.94 -19.74 4.17
C ARG A 471 12.05 -20.41 2.80
N ILE A 472 12.74 -21.55 2.70
CA ILE A 472 12.94 -22.30 1.47
C ILE A 472 11.77 -23.28 1.28
N GLU A 473 11.08 -23.21 0.14
CA GLU A 473 9.80 -23.90 -0.12
C GLU A 473 9.83 -25.43 0.08
N ASN A 474 10.96 -26.07 -0.20
CA ASN A 474 11.12 -27.53 -0.11
C ASN A 474 11.57 -28.04 1.27
N VAL A 475 11.73 -27.13 2.23
CA VAL A 475 12.18 -27.45 3.58
C VAL A 475 10.98 -27.54 4.53
N LYS A 476 10.76 -28.71 5.11
CA LYS A 476 9.70 -28.96 6.11
C LYS A 476 10.26 -28.93 7.53
N THR A 477 9.46 -28.43 8.46
CA THR A 477 9.71 -28.45 9.91
C THR A 477 8.84 -29.51 10.60
N GLU A 478 9.44 -30.46 11.32
CA GLU A 478 8.71 -31.42 12.19
C GLU A 478 9.30 -31.43 13.62
N GLY A 479 8.45 -31.58 14.65
CA GLY A 479 8.88 -31.59 16.07
C GLY A 479 9.70 -32.84 16.43
N LEU A 480 10.57 -32.87 17.46
CA LEU A 480 10.83 -31.97 18.58
C LEU A 480 12.28 -31.47 18.54
N SER A 481 12.41 -30.13 18.66
CA SER A 481 13.62 -29.36 18.97
C SER A 481 14.60 -28.97 17.85
N SER A 482 14.12 -28.77 16.60
CA SER A 482 14.72 -27.94 15.52
C SER A 482 15.42 -28.64 14.34
N ASN A 483 14.96 -29.80 13.90
CA ASN A 483 15.48 -30.41 12.68
C ASN A 483 14.59 -30.05 11.48
N PHE A 484 15.22 -29.84 10.32
CA PHE A 484 14.51 -29.65 9.06
C PHE A 484 14.63 -30.89 8.20
N GLU A 485 13.59 -31.19 7.43
CA GLU A 485 13.56 -32.30 6.48
C GLU A 485 13.32 -31.78 5.06
N PHE A 486 14.05 -32.33 4.08
CA PHE A 486 13.79 -32.11 2.66
C PHE A 486 12.84 -33.22 2.15
N GLY A 487 11.75 -32.88 1.44
CA GLY A 487 10.58 -33.76 1.31
C GLY A 487 10.76 -35.09 0.55
N GLY A 488 10.14 -36.18 1.06
CA GLY A 488 9.77 -37.41 0.32
C GLY A 488 10.50 -38.73 0.69
N GLY A 489 9.82 -39.65 1.40
CA GLY A 489 10.09 -41.11 1.37
C GLY A 489 11.06 -41.70 2.43
N ASP A 490 10.71 -42.91 2.90
CA ASP A 490 11.37 -43.70 3.97
C ASP A 490 12.87 -44.01 3.73
N ARG A 491 13.76 -43.13 4.25
CA ARG A 491 15.07 -43.42 4.86
C ARG A 491 15.74 -42.10 5.27
N LYS A 492 15.77 -41.78 6.57
CA LYS A 492 16.28 -40.49 7.09
C LYS A 492 17.82 -40.45 7.15
N GLN A 493 18.47 -40.06 6.06
CA GLN A 493 19.89 -39.67 6.07
C GLN A 493 20.05 -38.36 6.85
N ARG A 494 21.11 -38.22 7.66
CA ARG A 494 21.38 -37.00 8.46
C ARG A 494 22.58 -36.26 7.88
N LEU A 495 22.47 -34.94 7.73
CA LEU A 495 23.53 -34.08 7.21
C LEU A 495 23.76 -32.89 8.15
N ASN A 496 25.02 -32.61 8.48
CA ASN A 496 25.37 -31.46 9.31
C ASN A 496 25.42 -30.17 8.47
N VAL A 497 24.78 -29.13 8.98
CA VAL A 497 24.85 -27.76 8.47
C VAL A 497 25.86 -26.99 9.30
N ASP A 498 26.89 -26.46 8.66
CA ASP A 498 27.86 -25.57 9.30
C ASP A 498 27.23 -24.20 9.56
N VAL A 499 26.88 -23.96 10.81
CA VAL A 499 26.25 -22.70 11.24
C VAL A 499 27.19 -21.51 11.04
N ALA A 500 28.52 -21.69 11.14
CA ALA A 500 29.46 -20.58 11.01
C ALA A 500 29.49 -20.06 9.57
N TYR A 501 29.50 -20.96 8.58
CA TYR A 501 29.44 -20.60 7.16
C TYR A 501 28.19 -19.78 6.82
N TRP A 502 27.01 -20.29 7.17
CA TRP A 502 25.74 -19.61 6.86
C TRP A 502 25.55 -18.34 7.67
N ALA A 503 26.01 -18.29 8.93
CA ALA A 503 25.97 -17.07 9.73
C ALA A 503 26.86 -15.97 9.15
N ALA A 504 28.00 -16.31 8.54
CA ALA A 504 28.86 -15.34 7.86
C ALA A 504 28.21 -14.74 6.61
N MET A 505 27.29 -15.43 5.95
CA MET A 505 26.49 -14.86 4.84
C MET A 505 25.41 -13.90 5.32
N LEU A 506 25.02 -13.99 6.60
CA LEU A 506 23.97 -13.19 7.24
C LEU A 506 24.54 -12.01 8.05
N SER A 507 25.87 -11.84 8.04
CA SER A 507 26.59 -10.73 8.68
C SER A 507 27.16 -9.82 7.61
#